data_AF-A0A8H4K1Z0-F1
#
_entry.id   AF-A0A8H4K1Z0-F1
#
_cell.length_a   1.000
_cell.length_b   1.000
_cell.length_c   1.000
_cell.angle_alpha   90.00
_cell.angle_beta   90.00
_cell.angle_gamma   90.00
#
_symmetry.space_group_name_H-M   'P 1'
#
loop_
_entity.id
_entity.type
_entity.pdbx_description
1 polymer ?
#
loop_
_entity_poly.entity_id
_entity_poly.type
_entity_poly.pdbx_seq_one_letter_code
_entity_poly.pdbx_strand_id
1 'polypeptide(L)'
;MSDPAPATNLDPNTWYHITEQYVDHDYRTEWKSILQINQDPKVNDDNLHVWPVKTDDGNVTGYWQFQPVTSTPGRYMLRYSHTGVDVQLSVCLHNDVDDLDTKTRPCLRNATNHETQQWDIAEWKSNNTYRFVNVHNGTKSNMDCMSNGPVFMSPDVDGRPYQSAQHWMMISASKHSSITSGTNSDATTDSKSSSSTQHGLSSGATAGIAVGVVLGVIALALAGFFVWRSKKRKSVATNMLSGSPTENKKASSEEGSSSPPYKAFGPEDVGKSPKPFEMDGDGAASVAELPGHQRFELP
;
A
#
# COMPACT_ATOMS: atom_id res chain seq x y z
N MET A 1 4.86 -10.77 -21.53
CA MET A 1 4.20 -11.41 -20.37
C MET A 1 2.99 -10.55 -20.02
N SER A 2 1.85 -11.13 -19.65
CA SER A 2 0.71 -10.31 -19.20
C SER A 2 1.09 -9.57 -17.92
N ASP A 3 0.70 -8.31 -17.82
CA ASP A 3 0.93 -7.53 -16.61
C ASP A 3 0.35 -8.26 -15.37
N PRO A 4 1.10 -8.32 -14.26
CA PRO A 4 0.62 -8.84 -12.99
C PRO A 4 -0.67 -8.15 -12.56
N ALA A 5 -1.62 -8.93 -12.05
CA ALA A 5 -2.91 -8.39 -11.64
C ALA A 5 -2.74 -7.62 -10.31
N PRO A 6 -3.31 -6.42 -10.17
CA PRO A 6 -3.28 -5.70 -8.90
C PRO A 6 -3.91 -6.54 -7.78
N ALA A 7 -3.23 -6.62 -6.63
CA ALA A 7 -3.73 -7.33 -5.46
C ALA A 7 -4.84 -6.50 -4.82
N THR A 8 -6.10 -6.83 -5.10
CA THR A 8 -7.28 -6.06 -4.62
C THR A 8 -8.02 -6.71 -3.46
N ASN A 9 -7.53 -7.87 -3.01
CA ASN A 9 -8.12 -8.73 -1.99
C ASN A 9 -7.48 -8.57 -0.60
N LEU A 10 -6.55 -7.61 -0.43
CA LEU A 10 -5.94 -7.33 0.88
C LEU A 10 -6.90 -6.54 1.75
N ASP A 11 -7.22 -7.08 2.94
CA ASP A 11 -8.13 -6.45 3.90
C ASP A 11 -7.39 -5.36 4.70
N PRO A 12 -7.83 -4.10 4.64
CA PRO A 12 -7.17 -3.01 5.36
C PRO A 12 -7.22 -3.12 6.88
N ASN A 13 -8.11 -3.93 7.43
CA ASN A 13 -8.23 -4.14 8.88
C ASN A 13 -7.46 -5.37 9.36
N THR A 14 -6.82 -6.10 8.46
CA THR A 14 -6.05 -7.30 8.78
C THR A 14 -4.55 -6.99 8.85
N TRP A 15 -3.90 -7.58 9.85
CA TRP A 15 -2.45 -7.61 9.98
C TRP A 15 -1.87 -8.83 9.28
N TYR A 16 -0.77 -8.65 8.58
CA TYR A 16 -0.10 -9.68 7.77
C TYR A 16 1.34 -9.87 8.22
N HIS A 17 1.79 -11.13 8.22
CA HIS A 17 3.20 -11.41 8.07
C HIS A 17 3.57 -11.37 6.60
N ILE A 18 4.74 -10.83 6.32
CA ILE A 18 5.30 -10.75 4.98
C ILE A 18 6.63 -11.50 5.03
N THR A 19 6.85 -12.40 4.09
CA THR A 19 8.14 -13.08 3.91
C THR A 19 8.47 -13.16 2.42
N GLU A 20 9.61 -13.74 2.10
CA GLU A 20 10.18 -13.74 0.76
C GLU A 20 10.68 -15.15 0.44
N GLN A 21 10.43 -15.62 -0.80
CA GLN A 21 10.66 -17.00 -1.24
C GLN A 21 12.13 -17.44 -1.25
N TYR A 22 13.06 -16.53 -1.55
CA TYR A 22 14.49 -16.81 -1.53
C TYR A 22 15.03 -16.96 -0.11
N VAL A 23 14.52 -16.22 0.86
CA VAL A 23 14.94 -16.33 2.28
C VAL A 23 14.18 -17.43 3.03
N ASP A 24 12.90 -17.61 2.75
CA ASP A 24 12.05 -18.62 3.39
C ASP A 24 11.54 -19.63 2.34
N HIS A 25 12.37 -20.62 2.01
CA HIS A 25 12.04 -21.63 1.00
C HIS A 25 10.87 -22.54 1.41
N ASP A 26 10.66 -22.74 2.72
CA ASP A 26 9.66 -23.63 3.31
C ASP A 26 8.38 -22.89 3.72
N TYR A 27 8.18 -21.65 3.27
CA TYR A 27 7.07 -20.76 3.63
C TYR A 27 5.66 -21.37 3.54
N ARG A 28 5.49 -22.47 2.79
CA ARG A 28 4.22 -23.18 2.64
C ARG A 28 3.90 -24.08 3.83
N THR A 29 4.93 -24.55 4.52
CA THR A 29 4.82 -25.48 5.65
C THR A 29 5.12 -24.79 6.96
N GLU A 30 6.11 -23.89 6.99
CA GLU A 30 6.54 -23.16 8.19
C GLU A 30 6.95 -21.74 7.80
N TRP A 31 6.49 -20.74 8.55
CA TRP A 31 6.93 -19.35 8.38
C TRP A 31 8.11 -19.10 9.30
N LYS A 32 9.31 -19.22 8.75
CA LYS A 32 10.57 -19.17 9.52
C LYS A 32 11.11 -17.75 9.61
N SER A 33 10.94 -16.97 8.54
CA SER A 33 11.46 -15.61 8.44
C SER A 33 10.36 -14.63 8.06
N ILE A 34 10.48 -13.39 8.51
CA ILE A 34 9.54 -12.30 8.21
C ILE A 34 10.27 -10.98 7.98
N LEU A 35 9.64 -10.11 7.20
CA LEU A 35 10.04 -8.72 6.98
C LEU A 35 9.87 -7.92 8.27
N GLN A 36 10.98 -7.47 8.83
CA GLN A 36 11.05 -6.78 10.12
C GLN A 36 12.22 -5.78 10.16
N ILE A 37 12.21 -4.90 11.15
CA ILE A 37 13.35 -4.04 11.48
C ILE A 37 14.27 -4.74 12.47
N ASN A 38 15.49 -4.22 12.64
CA ASN A 38 16.30 -4.60 13.78
C ASN A 38 15.69 -4.04 15.08
N GLN A 39 15.27 -4.95 15.96
CA GLN A 39 14.67 -4.61 17.26
C GLN A 39 15.70 -4.46 18.39
N ASP A 40 16.99 -4.76 18.17
CA ASP A 40 18.02 -4.57 19.20
C ASP A 40 18.41 -3.08 19.28
N PRO A 41 18.09 -2.35 20.37
CA PRO A 41 18.39 -0.93 20.49
C PRO A 41 19.89 -0.62 20.55
N LYS A 42 20.75 -1.64 20.71
CA LYS A 42 22.21 -1.48 20.72
C LYS A 42 22.82 -1.53 19.32
N VAL A 43 22.07 -2.04 18.35
CA VAL A 43 22.53 -2.15 16.96
C VAL A 43 21.95 -0.98 16.19
N ASN A 44 22.84 -0.14 15.64
CA ASN A 44 22.43 0.97 14.78
C ASN A 44 22.20 0.46 13.35
N ASP A 45 21.06 -0.19 13.16
CA ASP A 45 20.63 -0.73 11.88
C ASP A 45 19.16 -0.35 11.64
N ASP A 46 18.95 0.62 10.76
CA ASP A 46 17.65 1.15 10.39
C ASP A 46 17.06 0.48 9.14
N ASN A 47 17.73 -0.55 8.61
CA ASN A 47 17.28 -1.26 7.42
C ASN A 47 16.15 -2.23 7.76
N LEU A 48 15.37 -2.54 6.73
CA LEU A 48 14.42 -3.63 6.74
C LEU A 48 15.13 -4.92 6.31
N HIS A 49 14.82 -6.01 7.00
CA HIS A 49 15.39 -7.33 6.76
C HIS A 49 14.31 -8.39 6.73
N VAL A 50 14.54 -9.45 5.95
CA VAL A 50 13.80 -10.70 6.07
C VAL A 50 14.65 -11.63 6.92
N TRP A 51 14.30 -11.74 8.20
CA TRP A 51 15.07 -12.51 9.18
C TRP A 51 14.19 -13.50 9.91
N PRO A 52 14.80 -14.50 10.58
CA PRO A 52 14.07 -15.40 11.45
C PRO A 52 13.15 -14.63 12.38
N VAL A 53 11.93 -15.15 12.55
CA VAL A 53 10.94 -14.57 13.44
C VAL A 53 11.55 -14.40 14.83
N LYS A 54 11.69 -13.15 15.29
CA LYS A 54 11.95 -12.91 16.71
C LYS A 54 10.67 -13.19 17.47
N THR A 55 10.73 -14.19 18.35
CA THR A 55 9.66 -14.46 19.30
C THR A 55 9.99 -13.76 20.61
N ASP A 56 9.04 -12.97 21.12
CA ASP A 56 9.09 -12.46 22.49
C ASP A 56 8.10 -13.28 23.31
N ASP A 57 8.59 -14.08 24.26
CA ASP A 57 7.80 -15.05 25.02
C ASP A 57 6.94 -15.99 24.15
N GLY A 58 7.42 -16.32 22.95
CA GLY A 58 6.69 -17.17 21.97
C GLY A 58 5.73 -16.42 21.04
N ASN A 59 5.58 -15.10 21.17
CA ASN A 59 4.77 -14.29 20.25
C ASN A 59 5.60 -13.78 19.07
N VAL A 60 5.12 -14.05 17.85
CA VAL A 60 5.70 -13.51 16.62
C VAL A 60 5.61 -11.99 16.64
N THR A 61 6.73 -11.30 16.43
CA THR A 61 6.76 -9.84 16.40
C THR A 61 6.95 -9.36 14.96
N GLY A 62 6.10 -8.45 14.48
CA GLY A 62 6.32 -7.74 13.20
C GLY A 62 5.24 -8.02 12.19
N TYR A 63 4.25 -7.13 12.16
CA TYR A 63 3.11 -7.22 11.28
C TYR A 63 2.99 -5.99 10.40
N TRP A 64 2.38 -6.19 9.24
CA TRP A 64 2.15 -5.17 8.24
C TRP A 64 0.66 -5.04 7.95
N GLN A 65 0.19 -3.81 7.83
CA GLN A 65 -1.18 -3.49 7.45
C GLN A 65 -1.19 -2.68 6.17
N PHE A 66 -2.11 -3.01 5.26
CA PHE A 66 -2.21 -2.42 3.92
C PHE A 66 -3.37 -1.43 3.85
N GLN A 67 -3.06 -0.13 3.83
CA GLN A 67 -4.07 0.92 3.76
C GLN A 67 -4.29 1.33 2.29
N PRO A 68 -5.48 1.10 1.71
CA PRO A 68 -5.71 1.38 0.30
C PRO A 68 -5.65 2.87 0.00
N VAL A 69 -5.00 3.23 -1.10
CA VAL A 69 -5.03 4.60 -1.64
C VAL A 69 -6.23 4.73 -2.56
N THR A 70 -7.18 5.58 -2.17
CA THR A 70 -8.52 5.69 -2.76
C THR A 70 -8.51 6.25 -4.18
N SER A 71 -8.19 5.42 -5.18
CA SER A 71 -8.32 5.71 -6.62
C SER A 71 -7.62 4.67 -7.51
N THR A 72 -6.68 3.90 -6.95
CA THR A 72 -5.84 2.98 -7.73
C THR A 72 -5.94 1.57 -7.15
N PRO A 73 -6.55 0.62 -7.87
CA PRO A 73 -6.60 -0.79 -7.46
C PRO A 73 -5.20 -1.34 -7.20
N GLY A 74 -5.01 -2.02 -6.07
CA GLY A 74 -3.72 -2.59 -5.68
C GLY A 74 -2.70 -1.60 -5.14
N ARG A 75 -3.05 -0.32 -4.97
CA ARG A 75 -2.17 0.68 -4.38
C ARG A 75 -2.41 0.84 -2.89
N TYR A 76 -1.34 0.78 -2.11
CA TYR A 76 -1.40 0.81 -0.65
C TYR A 76 -0.33 1.72 -0.05
N MET A 77 -0.63 2.27 1.11
CA MET A 77 0.35 2.72 2.10
C MET A 77 0.48 1.63 3.17
N LEU A 78 1.71 1.30 3.56
CA LEU A 78 1.96 0.19 4.48
C LEU A 78 2.36 0.72 5.85
N ARG A 79 1.80 0.12 6.89
CA ARG A 79 2.12 0.42 8.30
C ARG A 79 2.71 -0.79 8.98
N TYR A 80 3.72 -0.55 9.82
CA TYR A 80 4.39 -1.58 10.59
C TYR A 80 3.93 -1.57 12.04
N SER A 81 3.73 -2.75 12.64
CA SER A 81 3.12 -2.88 13.98
C SER A 81 3.98 -2.33 15.11
N HIS A 82 5.30 -2.28 14.95
CA HIS A 82 6.21 -1.74 15.98
C HIS A 82 6.37 -0.23 15.90
N THR A 83 5.80 0.41 14.89
CA THR A 83 5.83 1.86 14.75
C THR A 83 4.50 2.48 15.08
N GLY A 84 4.53 3.79 15.37
CA GLY A 84 3.32 4.57 15.57
C GLY A 84 2.41 4.60 14.34
N VAL A 85 1.19 5.10 14.54
CA VAL A 85 0.21 5.32 13.46
C VAL A 85 0.68 6.34 12.42
N ASP A 86 1.63 7.17 12.82
CA ASP A 86 2.24 8.26 12.09
C ASP A 86 3.49 7.84 11.31
N VAL A 87 3.77 6.54 11.17
CA VAL A 87 4.92 6.04 10.41
C VAL A 87 4.45 5.05 9.35
N GLN A 88 5.01 5.18 8.16
CA GLN A 88 4.70 4.36 6.98
C GLN A 88 5.95 3.90 6.26
N LEU A 89 5.82 2.81 5.51
CA LEU A 89 6.86 2.32 4.61
C LEU A 89 7.08 3.31 3.46
N SER A 90 8.33 3.72 3.30
CA SER A 90 8.81 4.56 2.21
C SER A 90 10.02 3.95 1.52
N VAL A 91 10.57 4.62 0.52
CA VAL A 91 11.88 4.35 -0.06
C VAL A 91 12.84 5.48 0.28
N CYS A 92 14.07 5.11 0.65
CA CYS A 92 15.15 6.01 1.02
C CYS A 92 16.40 5.70 0.21
N LEU A 93 17.20 6.73 -0.04
CA LEU A 93 18.52 6.59 -0.63
C LEU A 93 19.56 6.44 0.48
N HIS A 94 20.34 5.35 0.43
CA HIS A 94 21.43 5.06 1.36
C HIS A 94 22.77 5.46 0.74
N ASN A 95 23.32 6.60 1.15
CA ASN A 95 24.54 7.16 0.55
C ASN A 95 25.82 6.43 0.94
N ASP A 96 25.75 5.57 1.95
CA ASP A 96 26.80 4.69 2.45
C ASP A 96 27.01 3.44 1.57
N VAL A 97 26.16 3.23 0.58
CA VAL A 97 26.22 2.10 -0.35
C VAL A 97 26.80 2.56 -1.68
N ASP A 98 27.92 1.96 -2.08
CA ASP A 98 28.60 2.26 -3.35
C ASP A 98 27.90 1.61 -4.55
N ASP A 99 27.25 0.48 -4.32
CA ASP A 99 26.47 -0.21 -5.34
C ASP A 99 25.15 0.53 -5.62
N LEU A 100 25.01 1.02 -6.85
CA LEU A 100 23.87 1.82 -7.29
C LEU A 100 22.56 1.01 -7.26
N ASP A 101 22.63 -0.29 -7.48
CA ASP A 101 21.44 -1.15 -7.62
C ASP A 101 20.83 -1.50 -6.25
N THR A 102 21.63 -1.43 -5.18
CA THR A 102 21.18 -1.70 -3.80
C THR A 102 21.08 -0.43 -2.94
N LYS A 103 21.33 0.74 -3.55
CA LYS A 103 21.36 2.05 -2.88
C LYS A 103 20.00 2.54 -2.42
N THR A 104 18.94 2.22 -3.18
CA THR A 104 17.58 2.59 -2.81
C THR A 104 16.98 1.47 -1.98
N ARG A 105 16.60 1.76 -0.73
CA ARG A 105 16.09 0.76 0.21
C ARG A 105 14.76 1.18 0.79
N PRO A 106 13.87 0.22 1.11
CA PRO A 106 12.71 0.53 1.91
C PRO A 106 13.12 1.02 3.30
N CYS A 107 12.39 1.99 3.83
CA CYS A 107 12.66 2.63 5.12
C CYS A 107 11.35 3.04 5.79
N LEU A 108 11.37 3.32 7.09
CA LEU A 108 10.20 3.80 7.82
C LEU A 108 10.29 5.33 8.00
N ARG A 109 9.25 6.06 7.59
CA ARG A 109 9.19 7.52 7.62
C ARG A 109 7.85 8.02 8.14
N ASN A 110 7.83 9.24 8.66
CA ASN A 110 6.58 9.88 9.08
C ASN A 110 5.57 9.89 7.95
N ALA A 111 4.32 9.56 8.26
CA ALA A 111 3.24 9.39 7.31
C ALA A 111 2.96 10.70 6.56
N THR A 112 3.04 10.62 5.25
CA THR A 112 2.66 11.66 4.30
C THR A 112 1.82 11.00 3.20
N ASN A 113 1.48 11.74 2.16
CA ASN A 113 0.84 11.15 0.97
C ASN A 113 1.79 11.15 -0.25
N HIS A 114 3.10 11.23 0.00
CA HIS A 114 4.10 11.29 -1.07
C HIS A 114 4.20 9.95 -1.81
N GLU A 115 4.53 9.99 -3.11
CA GLU A 115 4.61 8.78 -3.95
C GLU A 115 5.64 7.77 -3.44
N THR A 116 6.67 8.23 -2.72
CA THR A 116 7.66 7.34 -2.09
C THR A 116 7.06 6.46 -0.99
N GLN A 117 5.87 6.78 -0.46
CA GLN A 117 5.15 6.00 0.55
C GLN A 117 4.00 5.17 -0.02
N GLN A 118 3.76 5.28 -1.33
CA GLN A 118 2.73 4.53 -2.01
C GLN A 118 3.36 3.33 -2.73
N TRP A 119 2.70 2.19 -2.62
CA TRP A 119 3.20 0.92 -3.14
C TRP A 119 2.12 0.25 -3.98
N ASP A 120 2.45 -0.06 -5.22
CA ASP A 120 1.64 -0.89 -6.11
C ASP A 120 1.98 -2.36 -5.84
N ILE A 121 1.00 -3.08 -5.29
CA ILE A 121 1.09 -4.50 -4.95
C ILE A 121 0.34 -5.30 -6.00
N ALA A 122 1.01 -6.29 -6.59
CA ALA A 122 0.42 -7.13 -7.63
C ALA A 122 0.77 -8.60 -7.46
N GLU A 123 -0.13 -9.48 -7.89
CA GLU A 123 0.02 -10.92 -7.81
C GLU A 123 0.80 -11.47 -9.01
N TRP A 124 1.83 -12.26 -8.72
CA TRP A 124 2.47 -13.16 -9.67
C TRP A 124 1.51 -14.34 -9.93
N LYS A 125 0.78 -14.28 -11.04
CA LYS A 125 -0.27 -15.26 -11.41
C LYS A 125 0.19 -16.73 -11.40
N SER A 126 1.49 -17.00 -11.48
CA SER A 126 2.06 -18.35 -11.52
C SER A 126 2.17 -19.06 -10.17
N ASN A 127 2.27 -18.34 -9.05
CA ASN A 127 2.69 -18.94 -7.78
C ASN A 127 2.09 -18.33 -6.50
N ASN A 128 1.04 -17.50 -6.60
CA ASN A 128 0.38 -16.86 -5.44
C ASN A 128 1.34 -16.04 -4.56
N THR A 129 2.37 -15.48 -5.18
CA THR A 129 3.25 -14.52 -4.52
C THR A 129 2.97 -13.13 -5.07
N TYR A 130 3.55 -12.13 -4.43
CA TYR A 130 3.30 -10.74 -4.68
C TYR A 130 4.59 -10.05 -5.11
N ARG A 131 4.47 -9.02 -5.93
CA ARG A 131 5.52 -8.03 -6.16
C ARG A 131 5.13 -6.73 -5.50
N PHE A 132 6.15 -6.02 -5.05
CA PHE A 132 6.00 -4.70 -4.46
C PHE A 132 6.76 -3.71 -5.34
N VAL A 133 6.04 -2.72 -5.85
CA VAL A 133 6.58 -1.69 -6.72
C VAL A 133 6.32 -0.34 -6.05
N ASN A 134 7.37 0.46 -5.83
CA ASN A 134 7.18 1.79 -5.26
C ASN A 134 6.69 2.76 -6.35
N VAL A 135 5.68 3.58 -6.03
CA VAL A 135 5.08 4.48 -7.01
C VAL A 135 6.07 5.53 -7.50
N HIS A 136 6.97 6.02 -6.64
CA HIS A 136 7.99 7.01 -7.03
C HIS A 136 8.97 6.48 -8.09
N ASN A 137 9.39 5.21 -7.96
CA ASN A 137 10.28 4.57 -8.92
C ASN A 137 9.51 4.02 -10.14
N GLY A 138 8.20 3.82 -9.99
CA GLY A 138 7.35 3.15 -10.98
C GLY A 138 7.80 1.71 -11.21
N THR A 139 7.54 1.17 -12.40
CA THR A 139 7.87 -0.22 -12.76
C THR A 139 9.35 -0.47 -13.05
N LYS A 140 10.24 0.48 -12.71
CA LYS A 140 11.69 0.36 -12.96
C LYS A 140 12.40 -0.49 -11.92
N SER A 141 11.78 -0.69 -10.75
CA SER A 141 12.37 -1.49 -9.70
C SER A 141 11.32 -2.25 -8.91
N ASN A 142 11.68 -3.46 -8.51
CA ASN A 142 10.89 -4.27 -7.58
C ASN A 142 11.59 -4.32 -6.23
N MET A 143 10.81 -4.45 -5.15
CA MET A 143 11.39 -4.76 -3.86
C MET A 143 12.00 -6.17 -3.88
N ASP A 144 13.25 -6.27 -3.43
CA ASP A 144 14.09 -7.45 -3.50
C ASP A 144 14.82 -7.65 -2.17
N CYS A 145 15.25 -8.88 -1.89
CA CYS A 145 15.91 -9.24 -0.65
C CYS A 145 17.15 -10.11 -0.92
N MET A 146 18.25 -9.77 -0.27
CA MET A 146 19.42 -10.65 -0.20
C MET A 146 19.38 -11.53 1.05
N SER A 147 19.86 -12.76 0.94
CA SER A 147 20.09 -13.63 2.11
C SER A 147 21.04 -12.92 3.09
N ASN A 148 20.60 -12.79 4.35
CA ASN A 148 21.30 -12.07 5.42
C ASN A 148 21.57 -10.58 5.16
N GLY A 149 21.03 -10.01 4.07
CA GLY A 149 21.20 -8.61 3.70
C GLY A 149 19.95 -7.77 3.98
N PRO A 150 20.05 -6.45 3.75
CA PRO A 150 18.89 -5.57 3.78
C PRO A 150 18.01 -5.80 2.55
N VAL A 151 16.74 -5.43 2.69
CA VAL A 151 15.80 -5.30 1.58
C VAL A 151 16.15 -4.05 0.78
N PHE A 152 16.05 -4.12 -0.53
CA PHE A 152 16.42 -3.04 -1.45
C PHE A 152 15.47 -3.00 -2.65
N MET A 153 15.61 -1.98 -3.50
CA MET A 153 14.85 -1.83 -4.73
C MET A 153 15.72 -2.26 -5.91
N SER A 154 15.52 -3.47 -6.42
CA SER A 154 16.29 -4.04 -7.53
C SER A 154 15.78 -3.55 -8.89
N PRO A 155 16.66 -3.17 -9.83
CA PRO A 155 16.29 -2.86 -11.22
C PRO A 155 15.98 -4.10 -12.06
N ASP A 156 16.25 -5.32 -11.56
CA ASP A 156 16.00 -6.58 -12.25
C ASP A 156 14.52 -6.92 -12.28
N VAL A 157 13.74 -6.14 -13.03
CA VAL A 157 12.28 -6.27 -13.13
C VAL A 157 11.83 -7.33 -14.14
N ASP A 158 12.77 -7.89 -14.89
CA ASP A 158 12.50 -8.95 -15.85
C ASP A 158 12.16 -10.24 -15.11
N GLY A 159 11.00 -10.82 -15.46
CA GLY A 159 10.59 -12.14 -14.93
C GLY A 159 11.41 -13.32 -15.44
N ARG A 160 12.53 -13.07 -16.15
CA ARG A 160 13.46 -14.06 -16.69
C ARG A 160 14.91 -13.54 -16.59
N PRO A 161 15.82 -14.25 -15.92
CA PRO A 161 15.60 -15.49 -15.16
C PRO A 161 14.62 -15.28 -13.99
N TYR A 162 14.10 -16.38 -13.46
CA TYR A 162 13.15 -16.32 -12.35
C TYR A 162 13.84 -15.71 -11.11
N GLN A 163 13.38 -14.56 -10.65
CA GLN A 163 13.96 -13.83 -9.52
C GLN A 163 13.23 -14.22 -8.24
N SER A 164 13.58 -15.35 -7.63
CA SER A 164 12.90 -15.80 -6.41
C SER A 164 12.83 -14.71 -5.35
N ALA A 165 13.89 -13.91 -5.22
CA ALA A 165 14.09 -12.83 -4.24
C ALA A 165 13.07 -11.65 -4.33
N GLN A 166 12.25 -11.61 -5.39
CA GLN A 166 11.20 -10.62 -5.62
C GLN A 166 9.78 -11.21 -5.51
N HIS A 167 9.66 -12.45 -5.04
CA HIS A 167 8.38 -13.13 -4.84
C HIS A 167 8.04 -13.13 -3.35
N TRP A 168 7.26 -12.12 -2.97
CA TRP A 168 6.83 -11.92 -1.59
C TRP A 168 5.60 -12.76 -1.27
N MET A 169 5.55 -13.36 -0.08
CA MET A 169 4.37 -14.04 0.42
C MET A 169 3.76 -13.29 1.59
N MET A 170 2.44 -13.41 1.73
CA MET A 170 1.68 -12.79 2.80
C MET A 170 0.72 -13.79 3.43
N ILE A 171 0.67 -13.83 4.76
CA ILE A 171 -0.33 -14.57 5.53
C ILE A 171 -0.94 -13.66 6.57
N SER A 172 -2.26 -13.74 6.77
CA SER A 172 -2.90 -12.99 7.84
C SER A 172 -2.48 -13.54 9.20
N ALA A 173 -2.20 -12.66 10.15
CA ALA A 173 -1.84 -13.02 11.52
C ALA A 173 -2.91 -13.94 12.15
N SER A 174 -4.19 -13.68 11.85
CA SER A 174 -5.33 -14.50 12.29
C SER A 174 -5.32 -15.94 11.78
N LYS A 175 -4.70 -16.21 10.63
CA LYS A 175 -4.56 -17.57 10.09
C LYS A 175 -3.31 -18.26 10.64
N HIS A 176 -2.26 -17.52 10.99
CA HIS A 176 -1.02 -18.08 11.49
C HIS A 176 -1.19 -18.80 12.84
N SER A 177 -2.07 -18.32 13.73
CA SER A 177 -2.38 -18.98 15.01
C SER A 177 -2.90 -20.43 14.87
N SER A 178 -3.45 -20.79 13.71
CA SER A 178 -3.94 -22.15 13.42
C SER A 178 -2.84 -23.13 12.95
N ILE A 179 -1.68 -22.63 12.51
CA ILE A 179 -0.57 -23.46 12.02
C ILE A 179 0.37 -23.86 13.16
N THR A 180 0.58 -22.97 14.14
CA THR A 180 1.52 -23.20 15.27
C THR A 180 0.91 -24.02 16.42
N SER A 181 -0.41 -24.27 16.43
CA SER A 181 -1.07 -25.04 17.52
C SER A 181 -1.05 -26.56 17.32
N GLY A 182 -0.31 -27.07 16.33
CA GLY A 182 -0.21 -28.49 15.99
C GLY A 182 1.03 -29.18 16.55
N THR A 183 1.34 -29.04 17.84
CA THR A 183 2.37 -29.87 18.48
C THR A 183 1.94 -30.23 19.89
N ASN A 184 1.27 -31.39 20.03
CA ASN A 184 1.52 -32.38 21.08
C ASN A 184 0.63 -33.62 20.92
N SER A 185 1.23 -34.77 21.28
CA SER A 185 0.67 -36.12 21.50
C SER A 185 0.73 -37.14 20.35
N ASP A 186 1.87 -37.83 20.31
CA ASP A 186 2.03 -39.30 20.45
C ASP A 186 0.93 -40.24 19.91
N ALA A 187 1.33 -41.12 18.98
CA ALA A 187 1.07 -42.58 18.93
C ALA A 187 1.00 -43.11 17.49
N THR A 188 1.83 -44.11 17.21
CA THR A 188 1.80 -45.03 16.07
C THR A 188 0.44 -45.70 15.87
N THR A 189 -0.21 -45.55 14.70
CA THR A 189 -0.87 -46.64 13.93
C THR A 189 -1.34 -46.18 12.54
N ASP A 190 -1.39 -47.15 11.62
CA ASP A 190 -1.70 -47.07 10.20
C ASP A 190 -2.91 -46.24 9.73
N SER A 191 -2.76 -45.75 8.50
CA SER A 191 -3.78 -45.56 7.46
C SER A 191 -4.91 -44.54 7.70
N LYS A 192 -4.86 -43.43 6.97
CA LYS A 192 -5.85 -43.07 5.94
C LYS A 192 -5.50 -41.73 5.29
N SER A 193 -5.64 -41.70 3.98
CA SER A 193 -5.65 -40.47 3.19
C SER A 193 -6.64 -39.46 3.79
N SER A 194 -6.19 -38.22 3.96
CA SER A 194 -7.09 -37.08 3.99
C SER A 194 -6.40 -35.92 3.28
N SER A 195 -6.76 -35.78 2.01
CA SER A 195 -6.55 -34.57 1.22
C SER A 195 -7.22 -33.39 1.94
N SER A 196 -6.44 -32.51 2.56
CA SER A 196 -6.93 -31.24 3.11
C SER A 196 -7.36 -30.34 1.94
N THR A 197 -8.65 -30.45 1.65
CA THR A 197 -9.35 -29.73 0.60
C THR A 197 -9.39 -28.26 1.01
N GLN A 198 -8.81 -27.38 0.17
CA GLN A 198 -8.97 -25.94 0.32
C GLN A 198 -10.46 -25.59 0.21
N HIS A 199 -11.09 -25.22 1.31
CA HIS A 199 -12.43 -24.65 1.31
C HIS A 199 -12.36 -23.18 0.84
N GLY A 200 -12.13 -22.99 -0.46
CA GLY A 200 -12.69 -21.84 -1.14
C GLY A 200 -14.21 -21.95 -1.08
N LEU A 201 -14.90 -20.85 -0.80
CA LEU A 201 -16.37 -20.83 -0.85
C LEU A 201 -16.79 -21.39 -2.21
N SER A 202 -17.50 -22.52 -2.17
CA SER A 202 -18.01 -23.22 -3.36
C SER A 202 -18.60 -22.22 -4.34
N SER A 203 -18.39 -22.42 -5.64
CA SER A 203 -19.00 -21.57 -6.68
C SER A 203 -20.52 -21.39 -6.49
N GLY A 204 -21.18 -22.33 -5.81
CA GLY A 204 -22.58 -22.20 -5.39
C GLY A 204 -22.85 -21.16 -4.29
N ALA A 205 -21.94 -20.98 -3.32
CA ALA A 205 -22.04 -19.94 -2.31
C ALA A 205 -21.82 -18.54 -2.90
N THR A 206 -20.86 -18.40 -3.82
CA THR A 206 -20.63 -17.14 -4.55
C THR A 206 -21.82 -16.78 -5.45
N ALA A 207 -22.42 -17.76 -6.12
CA ALA A 207 -23.62 -17.55 -6.93
C ALA A 207 -24.85 -17.14 -6.07
N GLY A 208 -24.99 -17.73 -4.87
CA GLY A 208 -26.09 -17.40 -3.96
C GLY A 208 -26.04 -15.95 -3.45
N ILE A 209 -24.85 -15.45 -3.11
CA ILE A 209 -24.68 -14.08 -2.59
C ILE A 209 -24.96 -13.04 -3.68
N ALA A 210 -24.54 -13.28 -4.93
CA ALA A 210 -24.80 -12.36 -6.03
C ALA A 210 -26.30 -12.16 -6.29
N VAL A 211 -27.11 -13.23 -6.25
CA VAL A 211 -28.56 -13.14 -6.45
C VAL A 211 -29.26 -12.52 -5.24
N GLY A 212 -28.79 -12.83 -4.03
CA GLY A 212 -29.34 -12.29 -2.78
C GLY A 212 -29.23 -10.76 -2.68
N VAL A 213 -28.12 -10.17 -3.12
CA VAL A 213 -27.91 -8.71 -3.08
C VAL A 213 -28.86 -7.99 -4.02
N VAL A 214 -29.06 -8.49 -5.24
CA VAL A 214 -29.97 -7.87 -6.22
C VAL A 214 -31.41 -7.86 -5.70
N LEU A 215 -31.88 -8.99 -5.17
CA LEU A 215 -33.24 -9.07 -4.59
C LEU A 215 -33.38 -8.21 -3.32
N GLY A 216 -32.35 -8.15 -2.48
CA GLY A 216 -32.33 -7.31 -1.28
C GLY A 216 -32.42 -5.82 -1.59
N VAL A 217 -31.66 -5.33 -2.58
CA VAL A 217 -31.70 -3.92 -2.99
C VAL A 217 -33.05 -3.54 -3.59
N ILE A 218 -33.65 -4.41 -4.41
CA ILE A 218 -34.98 -4.18 -4.99
C ILE A 218 -36.04 -4.11 -3.88
N ALA A 219 -36.00 -5.04 -2.91
CA ALA A 219 -36.94 -5.03 -1.78
C ALA A 219 -36.82 -3.75 -0.93
N LEU A 220 -35.60 -3.31 -0.64
CA LEU A 220 -35.35 -2.07 0.12
C LEU A 220 -35.80 -0.82 -0.65
N ALA A 221 -35.57 -0.77 -1.96
CA ALA A 221 -36.04 0.34 -2.81
C ALA A 221 -37.57 0.41 -2.84
N LEU A 222 -38.26 -0.72 -2.96
CA LEU A 222 -39.73 -0.78 -2.92
C LEU A 222 -40.29 -0.37 -1.55
N ALA A 223 -39.67 -0.81 -0.46
CA ALA A 223 -40.05 -0.40 0.89
C ALA A 223 -39.88 1.11 1.10
N GLY A 224 -38.73 1.67 0.69
CA GLY A 224 -38.48 3.12 0.73
C GLY A 224 -39.50 3.92 -0.08
N PHE A 225 -39.83 3.45 -1.29
CA PHE A 225 -40.83 4.08 -2.14
C PHE A 225 -42.23 4.05 -1.53
N PHE A 226 -42.65 2.94 -0.92
CA PHE A 226 -43.96 2.83 -0.28
C PHE A 226 -44.10 3.75 0.94
N VAL A 227 -43.06 3.84 1.77
CA VAL A 227 -43.02 4.77 2.92
C VAL A 227 -43.09 6.22 2.42
N TRP A 228 -42.32 6.59 1.40
CA TRP A 228 -42.36 7.93 0.82
C TRP A 228 -43.73 8.28 0.21
N ARG A 229 -44.35 7.34 -0.51
CA ARG A 229 -45.69 7.50 -1.10
C ARG A 229 -46.77 7.64 -0.03
N SER A 230 -46.65 6.93 1.09
CA SER A 230 -47.60 7.04 2.21
C SER A 230 -47.51 8.40 2.93
N LYS A 231 -46.30 8.96 3.04
CA LYS A 231 -46.08 10.29 3.65
C LYS A 231 -46.66 11.43 2.81
N LYS A 232 -46.64 11.33 1.49
CA LYS A 232 -47.23 12.35 0.59
C LYS A 232 -48.77 12.45 0.68
N ARG A 233 -49.45 11.49 1.30
CA ARG A 233 -50.92 11.52 1.49
C ARG A 233 -51.38 12.11 2.82
N LYS A 234 -50.44 12.49 3.72
CA LYS A 234 -50.77 13.03 5.05
C LYS A 234 -50.53 14.54 5.21
N SER A 235 -50.18 15.25 4.14
CA SER A 235 -49.97 16.71 4.17
C SER A 235 -51.23 17.54 3.82
N VAL A 236 -52.44 16.99 4.00
CA VAL A 236 -53.70 17.75 3.91
C VAL A 236 -54.56 17.43 5.13
N ALA A 237 -54.16 17.92 6.32
CA ALA A 237 -55.04 18.19 7.46
C ALA A 237 -54.25 18.65 8.71
N THR A 238 -53.42 19.69 8.63
CA THR A 238 -53.04 20.46 9.85
C THR A 238 -52.52 21.84 9.44
N ASN A 239 -53.43 22.79 9.22
CA ASN A 239 -53.15 24.23 9.24
C ASN A 239 -54.49 24.97 9.36
N MET A 240 -55.11 24.85 10.53
CA MET A 240 -56.13 25.77 11.00
C MET A 240 -55.77 26.06 12.46
N LEU A 241 -55.63 27.35 12.79
CA LEU A 241 -55.24 27.96 14.07
C LEU A 241 -53.73 28.05 14.34
N SER A 242 -53.13 29.19 13.99
CA SER A 242 -52.84 30.22 14.99
C SER A 242 -52.41 31.52 14.30
N GLY A 243 -52.69 32.64 14.96
CA GLY A 243 -52.74 33.98 14.40
C GLY A 243 -51.41 34.71 14.23
N SER A 244 -51.48 35.68 13.33
CA SER A 244 -50.64 36.88 13.11
C SER A 244 -50.65 37.84 14.32
N PRO A 245 -50.00 39.05 14.34
CA PRO A 245 -48.87 39.63 13.57
C PRO A 245 -47.76 40.25 14.47
N THR A 246 -46.63 40.67 13.87
CA THR A 246 -46.01 42.03 13.94
C THR A 246 -44.61 41.96 13.28
N GLU A 247 -44.31 42.62 12.16
CA GLU A 247 -44.09 44.06 11.90
C GLU A 247 -42.63 44.55 12.18
N ASN A 248 -42.06 45.18 11.14
CA ASN A 248 -41.03 46.24 11.12
C ASN A 248 -39.52 45.96 10.81
N LYS A 249 -39.16 46.43 9.59
CA LYS A 249 -38.17 47.49 9.23
C LYS A 249 -36.64 47.32 9.42
N LYS A 250 -35.98 47.27 8.25
CA LYS A 250 -35.11 48.32 7.60
C LYS A 250 -33.63 48.52 8.03
N ALA A 251 -32.80 48.65 6.97
CA ALA A 251 -31.54 49.42 6.80
C ALA A 251 -30.23 48.86 7.39
N SER A 252 -29.19 48.67 6.54
CA SER A 252 -27.96 49.51 6.36
C SER A 252 -26.95 49.30 7.49
N SER A 253 -25.62 49.14 7.36
CA SER A 253 -24.54 49.56 6.44
C SER A 253 -23.30 48.77 6.90
N GLU A 254 -22.42 48.25 6.04
CA GLU A 254 -21.17 48.85 5.50
C GLU A 254 -19.97 48.95 6.49
N GLU A 255 -18.77 48.76 5.92
CA GLU A 255 -17.38 48.80 6.45
C GLU A 255 -16.89 47.61 7.30
N GLY A 256 -15.72 47.01 7.08
CA GLY A 256 -14.61 47.24 6.14
C GLY A 256 -13.36 46.52 6.68
N SER A 257 -12.60 45.79 5.87
CA SER A 257 -11.17 45.55 6.13
C SER A 257 -10.45 45.00 4.90
N SER A 258 -9.44 45.76 4.50
CA SER A 258 -8.50 45.70 3.38
C SER A 258 -7.82 44.35 3.06
N SER A 259 -7.82 44.01 1.77
CA SER A 259 -6.84 43.15 1.10
C SER A 259 -5.68 43.98 0.49
N PRO A 260 -4.46 43.44 0.37
CA PRO A 260 -3.39 44.06 -0.42
C PRO A 260 -3.65 43.95 -1.94
N PRO A 261 -3.10 44.86 -2.77
CA PRO A 261 -3.53 45.01 -4.15
C PRO A 261 -2.95 43.92 -5.06
N TYR A 262 -3.82 43.07 -5.59
CA TYR A 262 -3.53 42.30 -6.80
C TYR A 262 -3.52 43.26 -7.99
N LYS A 263 -2.38 43.38 -8.67
CA LYS A 263 -2.31 44.11 -9.95
C LYS A 263 -3.14 43.34 -10.98
N ALA A 264 -4.21 43.96 -11.46
CA ALA A 264 -4.98 43.45 -12.57
C ALA A 264 -4.15 43.60 -13.87
N PHE A 265 -3.97 42.50 -14.59
CA PHE A 265 -3.41 42.49 -15.93
C PHE A 265 -4.41 43.19 -16.87
N GLY A 266 -3.93 44.20 -17.60
CA GLY A 266 -4.72 44.90 -18.60
C GLY A 266 -4.89 44.05 -19.87
N PRO A 267 -5.90 44.33 -20.70
CA PRO A 267 -6.08 43.66 -22.00
C PRO A 267 -4.94 43.93 -23.00
N GLU A 268 -3.95 44.75 -22.64
CA GLU A 268 -2.75 45.07 -23.42
C GLU A 268 -1.55 44.14 -23.17
N ASP A 269 -1.66 43.18 -22.24
CA ASP A 269 -0.60 42.20 -21.94
C ASP A 269 -0.78 40.83 -22.63
N VAL A 270 -1.82 40.66 -23.44
CA VAL A 270 -2.03 39.43 -24.22
C VAL A 270 -1.09 39.40 -25.42
N GLY A 271 0.01 38.65 -25.30
CA GLY A 271 0.92 38.33 -26.41
C GLY A 271 2.41 38.57 -26.17
N LYS A 272 2.82 39.06 -24.99
CA LYS A 272 4.24 39.19 -24.65
C LYS A 272 4.69 38.00 -23.80
N SER A 273 5.38 37.06 -24.44
CA SER A 273 6.14 36.03 -23.72
C SER A 273 7.21 36.69 -22.84
N PRO A 274 7.39 36.27 -21.58
CA PRO A 274 8.52 36.71 -20.77
C PRO A 274 9.82 36.30 -21.46
N LYS A 275 10.80 37.20 -21.52
CA LYS A 275 12.14 36.88 -22.01
C LYS A 275 12.78 35.83 -21.10
N PRO A 276 13.55 34.86 -21.66
CA PRO A 276 14.32 33.93 -20.85
C PRO A 276 15.30 34.70 -19.96
N PHE A 277 15.43 34.24 -18.72
CA PHE A 277 16.41 34.72 -17.78
C PHE A 277 17.77 34.12 -18.17
N GLU A 278 18.67 34.94 -18.72
CA GLU A 278 20.07 34.55 -18.93
C GLU A 278 20.75 34.51 -17.56
N MET A 279 21.33 33.35 -17.22
CA MET A 279 22.09 33.15 -16.00
C MET A 279 23.57 33.35 -16.37
N ASP A 280 24.21 34.38 -15.80
CA ASP A 280 25.63 34.67 -16.00
C ASP A 280 26.48 33.47 -15.54
N GLY A 281 27.14 32.84 -16.50
CA GLY A 281 28.02 31.69 -16.30
C GLY A 281 29.46 32.14 -16.09
N ASP A 282 29.88 32.32 -14.84
CA ASP A 282 31.29 32.38 -14.46
C ASP A 282 31.57 31.28 -13.41
N GLY A 283 32.27 30.23 -13.86
CA GLY A 283 32.64 29.11 -13.00
C GLY A 283 33.38 28.03 -13.77
N ALA A 284 34.69 28.19 -13.89
CA ALA A 284 35.60 27.19 -14.42
C ALA A 284 35.46 25.85 -13.67
N ALA A 285 35.16 24.77 -14.40
CA ALA A 285 35.39 23.40 -13.93
C ALA A 285 35.93 22.56 -15.08
N SER A 286 37.09 21.97 -14.79
CA SER A 286 37.95 21.17 -15.64
C SER A 286 37.23 20.03 -16.36
N VAL A 287 37.53 19.91 -17.65
CA VAL A 287 37.34 18.68 -18.44
C VAL A 287 38.16 17.56 -17.78
N ALA A 288 37.48 16.61 -17.16
CA ALA A 288 38.07 15.34 -16.76
C ALA A 288 37.83 14.33 -17.89
N GLU A 289 38.89 13.99 -18.62
CA GLU A 289 38.85 12.89 -19.58
C GLU A 289 38.76 11.55 -18.85
N LEU A 290 37.83 10.70 -19.30
CA LEU A 290 37.65 9.33 -18.81
C LEU A 290 38.73 8.40 -19.42
N PRO A 291 39.50 7.65 -18.62
CA PRO A 291 40.37 6.60 -19.15
C PRO A 291 39.54 5.40 -19.64
N GLY A 292 39.93 4.88 -20.80
CA GLY A 292 39.23 3.81 -21.53
C GLY A 292 39.16 2.48 -20.80
N HIS A 293 38.02 1.80 -20.98
CA HIS A 293 37.75 0.45 -20.49
C HIS A 293 38.79 -0.58 -20.97
N GLN A 294 39.48 -1.20 -20.01
CA GLN A 294 40.09 -2.52 -20.20
C GLN A 294 39.02 -3.59 -20.04
N ARG A 295 38.86 -4.40 -21.08
CA ARG A 295 38.10 -5.66 -21.05
C ARG A 295 38.87 -6.69 -20.24
N PHE A 296 38.23 -7.27 -19.23
CA PHE A 296 38.70 -8.50 -18.59
C PHE A 296 38.12 -9.69 -19.36
N GLU A 297 38.99 -10.48 -19.99
CA GLU A 297 38.68 -11.85 -20.39
C GLU A 297 38.85 -12.75 -19.16
N LEU A 298 37.87 -13.61 -18.89
CA LEU A 298 37.92 -14.63 -17.83
C LEU A 298 38.46 -15.95 -18.42
N PRO A 299 39.27 -16.71 -17.65
CA PRO A 299 39.77 -18.04 -18.02
C PRO A 299 38.70 -19.14 -17.94
#